data_AF-A0A7J6T7G3-F1
#
_entry.id   AF-A0A7J6T7G3-F1
#
_cell.length_a   1.000
_cell.length_b   1.000
_cell.length_c   1.000
_cell.angle_alpha   90.00
_cell.angle_beta   90.00
_cell.angle_gamma   90.00
#
_symmetry.space_group_name_H-M   'P 1'
#
loop_
_entity.id
_entity.type
_entity.pdbx_description
1 polymer ?
#
loop_
_entity_poly.entity_id
_entity_poly.type
_entity_poly.pdbx_seq_one_letter_code
_entity_poly.pdbx_strand_id
1 'polypeptide(L)'
;MRYTSALIAATFSAFFSEAVRYDSTNSPVTWDGEYLATYAWNQSYYAASPDPTFIDFFGSPQAAKYNRGDVYLNVADASNAGQLANPEGLAKLILDFREASGSDARFYLVYAGGGGDDKKWAPDFVRVFKEFILQCGHSEMGRLGLSFNVELGLDTWFEIFHKVDNIRNISRIKVHDIKVDVTLDYRNPDKTLQHV
;
A
#
# COMPACT_ATOMS: atom_id res chain seq x y z
N MET A 1 5.73 -31.78 -35.33
CA MET A 1 4.31 -31.78 -34.93
C MET A 1 4.29 -31.51 -33.42
N ARG A 2 4.22 -30.26 -32.94
CA ARG A 2 3.05 -29.36 -32.83
C ARG A 2 1.85 -30.03 -32.14
N TYR A 3 1.55 -29.61 -30.89
CA TYR A 3 0.32 -28.96 -30.41
C TYR A 3 0.66 -28.31 -29.02
N THR A 4 0.86 -26.99 -28.92
CA THR A 4 -0.07 -25.94 -28.41
C THR A 4 -0.49 -26.12 -26.94
N SER A 5 0.03 -25.34 -25.98
CA SER A 5 -0.33 -23.95 -25.60
C SER A 5 -1.57 -23.84 -24.68
N ALA A 6 -1.39 -23.03 -23.62
CA ALA A 6 -2.38 -22.35 -22.76
C ALA A 6 -2.94 -23.13 -21.55
N LEU A 7 -2.57 -22.68 -20.34
CA LEU A 7 -3.48 -21.87 -19.52
C LEU A 7 -2.69 -21.06 -18.48
N ILE A 8 -2.37 -19.83 -18.87
CA ILE A 8 -1.92 -18.76 -17.97
C ILE A 8 -3.20 -18.20 -17.34
N ALA A 9 -3.41 -18.45 -16.04
CA ALA A 9 -4.40 -17.73 -15.26
C ALA A 9 -3.66 -16.65 -14.45
N ALA A 10 -3.26 -15.58 -15.14
CA ALA A 10 -2.91 -14.33 -14.48
C ALA A 10 -4.23 -13.66 -14.06
N THR A 11 -4.63 -13.86 -12.81
CA THR A 11 -5.70 -13.07 -12.21
C THR A 11 -5.19 -11.64 -12.00
N PHE A 12 -5.35 -10.81 -13.02
CA PHE A 12 -5.34 -9.35 -12.86
C PHE A 12 -6.56 -8.98 -12.01
N SER A 13 -6.33 -8.52 -10.79
CA SER A 13 -7.35 -7.83 -10.00
C SER A 13 -6.74 -6.57 -9.43
N ALA A 14 -6.51 -5.59 -10.32
CA ALA A 14 -6.48 -4.19 -9.92
C ALA A 14 -7.94 -3.76 -9.76
N PHE A 15 -8.42 -3.71 -8.52
CA PHE A 15 -9.71 -3.10 -8.23
C PHE A 15 -9.56 -1.58 -8.33
N PHE A 16 -9.95 -1.02 -9.47
CA PHE A 16 -10.18 0.41 -9.62
C PHE A 16 -11.60 0.70 -9.11
N SER A 17 -11.73 1.47 -8.04
CA SER A 17 -13.04 2.02 -7.66
C SER A 17 -13.37 3.15 -8.63
N GLU A 18 -14.24 2.88 -9.61
CA GLU A 18 -14.78 3.90 -10.52
C GLU A 18 -15.77 4.81 -9.80
N ALA A 19 -15.59 6.11 -9.99
CA ALA A 19 -16.72 7.03 -10.11
C ALA A 19 -16.45 8.04 -11.22
N VAL A 20 -16.26 7.60 -12.47
CA VAL A 20 -16.43 8.51 -13.61
C VAL A 20 -17.04 7.78 -14.81
N ARG A 21 -18.27 8.19 -15.16
CA ARG A 21 -18.89 7.89 -16.45
C ARG A 21 -18.05 8.45 -17.59
N TYR A 22 -17.69 7.60 -18.53
CA TYR A 22 -17.05 7.95 -19.80
C TYR A 22 -18.00 8.78 -20.67
N ASP A 23 -17.67 10.06 -20.92
CA ASP A 23 -18.25 10.85 -22.02
C ASP A 23 -17.18 11.07 -23.09
N SER A 24 -17.51 10.70 -24.32
CA SER A 24 -16.62 10.59 -25.48
C SER A 24 -16.52 11.92 -26.26
N THR A 25 -16.20 13.02 -25.60
CA THR A 25 -15.96 14.29 -26.28
C THR A 25 -14.56 14.83 -25.97
N ASN A 26 -13.82 15.14 -27.03
CA ASN A 26 -12.41 15.55 -27.10
C ASN A 26 -12.11 16.94 -26.46
N SER A 27 -12.65 17.22 -25.28
CA SER A 27 -12.30 18.42 -24.52
C SER A 27 -11.09 18.12 -23.63
N PRO A 28 -10.14 19.06 -23.47
CA PRO A 28 -9.09 18.91 -22.48
C PRO A 28 -9.78 18.85 -21.13
N VAL A 29 -9.75 17.68 -20.49
CA VAL A 29 -10.46 17.49 -19.24
C VAL A 29 -9.72 18.28 -18.17
N THR A 30 -10.23 19.47 -17.87
CA THR A 30 -9.93 20.21 -16.65
C THR A 30 -10.57 19.43 -15.51
N TRP A 31 -9.77 18.56 -14.90
CA TRP A 31 -10.20 17.75 -13.75
C TRP A 31 -10.02 18.56 -12.47
N ASP A 32 -11.13 18.97 -11.87
CA ASP A 32 -11.19 19.61 -10.56
C ASP A 32 -10.95 18.56 -9.45
N GLY A 33 -9.68 18.20 -9.23
CA GLY A 33 -9.15 17.96 -7.89
C GLY A 33 -9.63 16.75 -7.07
N GLU A 34 -9.50 15.51 -7.56
CA GLU A 34 -9.50 14.32 -6.69
C GLU A 34 -8.18 13.55 -6.81
N TYR A 35 -7.49 13.37 -5.68
CA TYR A 35 -6.28 12.58 -5.57
C TYR A 35 -6.65 11.09 -5.73
N LEU A 36 -6.32 10.48 -6.87
CA LEU A 36 -6.53 9.04 -7.09
C LEU A 36 -5.46 8.25 -6.35
N ALA A 37 -5.86 7.53 -5.31
CA ALA A 37 -5.00 6.56 -4.64
C ALA A 37 -4.78 5.30 -5.51
N THR A 38 -3.58 4.75 -5.48
CA THR A 38 -3.26 3.48 -6.15
C THR A 38 -3.29 2.34 -5.14
N TYR A 39 -4.03 1.27 -5.43
CA TYR A 39 -4.07 0.07 -4.59
C TYR A 39 -3.43 -1.13 -5.31
N ALA A 40 -2.47 -1.77 -4.67
CA ALA A 40 -1.75 -2.93 -5.17
C ALA A 40 -1.78 -4.05 -4.12
N TRP A 41 -2.49 -5.15 -4.43
CA TRP A 41 -2.68 -6.27 -3.51
C TRP A 41 -1.67 -7.40 -3.66
N ASN A 42 -0.84 -7.36 -4.71
CA ASN A 42 0.07 -8.44 -5.07
C ASN A 42 1.45 -8.25 -4.43
N GLN A 43 1.85 -9.16 -3.55
CA GLN A 43 3.16 -9.16 -2.90
C GLN A 43 4.30 -9.59 -3.85
N SER A 44 3.99 -10.11 -5.04
CA SER A 44 5.03 -10.50 -6.01
C SER A 44 5.86 -9.33 -6.51
N TYR A 45 5.41 -8.08 -6.38
CA TYR A 45 6.17 -6.90 -6.79
C TYR A 45 7.48 -6.69 -6.02
N TYR A 46 7.57 -7.22 -4.80
CA TYR A 46 8.77 -7.10 -3.97
C TYR A 46 9.33 -8.46 -3.51
N ALA A 47 8.83 -9.56 -4.05
CA ALA A 47 9.36 -10.89 -3.78
C ALA A 47 10.80 -11.05 -4.29
N ALA A 48 11.47 -12.16 -3.93
CA ALA A 48 12.86 -12.42 -4.36
C ALA A 48 13.03 -12.44 -5.90
N SER A 49 11.97 -12.82 -6.63
CA SER A 49 11.86 -12.66 -8.08
C SER A 49 10.70 -11.70 -8.36
N PRO A 50 10.97 -10.37 -8.39
CA PRO A 50 9.91 -9.38 -8.44
C PRO A 50 9.22 -9.36 -9.81
N ASP A 51 7.90 -9.23 -9.80
CA ASP A 51 7.11 -8.91 -10.99
C ASP A 51 7.33 -7.43 -11.36
N PRO A 52 7.85 -7.11 -12.57
CA PRO A 52 8.22 -5.75 -12.94
C PRO A 52 7.01 -4.86 -13.28
N THR A 53 5.81 -5.43 -13.46
CA THR A 53 4.65 -4.71 -14.02
C THR A 53 4.25 -3.46 -13.25
N PHE A 54 4.46 -3.45 -11.93
CA PHE A 54 4.20 -2.26 -11.11
C PHE A 54 5.10 -1.09 -11.50
N ILE A 55 6.42 -1.33 -11.58
CA ILE A 55 7.39 -0.28 -11.95
C ILE A 55 7.26 0.08 -13.43
N ASP A 56 7.05 -0.90 -14.31
CA ASP A 56 6.83 -0.66 -15.73
C ASP A 56 5.62 0.24 -15.99
N PHE A 57 4.53 0.04 -15.22
CA PHE A 57 3.37 0.92 -15.28
C PHE A 57 3.73 2.35 -14.88
N PHE A 58 4.38 2.54 -13.73
CA PHE A 58 4.73 3.88 -13.23
C PHE A 58 5.78 4.61 -14.07
N GLY A 59 6.64 3.89 -14.80
CA GLY A 59 7.53 4.46 -15.80
C GLY A 59 6.87 4.77 -17.15
N SER A 60 5.61 4.40 -17.35
CA SER A 60 4.91 4.60 -18.62
C SER A 60 4.26 6.00 -18.73
N PRO A 61 4.10 6.55 -19.95
CA PRO A 61 3.35 7.80 -20.16
C PRO A 61 1.91 7.76 -19.63
N GLN A 62 1.31 6.56 -19.55
CA GLN A 62 -0.05 6.35 -19.05
C GLN A 62 -0.15 6.61 -17.55
N ALA A 63 0.89 6.31 -16.77
CA ALA A 63 0.87 6.50 -15.32
C ALA A 63 0.68 7.95 -14.90
N ALA A 64 1.04 8.94 -15.72
CA ALA A 64 0.79 10.36 -15.41
C ALA A 64 -0.70 10.68 -15.13
N LYS A 65 -1.63 9.85 -15.62
CA LYS A 65 -3.06 9.98 -15.33
C LYS A 65 -3.48 9.37 -14.00
N TYR A 66 -2.73 8.39 -13.49
CA TYR A 66 -3.11 7.55 -12.36
C TYR A 66 -2.21 7.75 -11.13
N ASN A 67 -0.99 8.23 -11.31
CA ASN A 67 -0.04 8.60 -10.26
C ASN A 67 -0.38 9.99 -9.69
N ARG A 68 -1.53 10.10 -9.02
CA ARG A 68 -2.09 11.38 -8.54
C ARG A 68 -2.47 11.35 -7.06
N GLY A 69 -2.04 10.36 -6.31
CA GLY A 69 -2.40 10.20 -4.91
C GLY A 69 -1.51 9.16 -4.23
N ASP A 70 -1.86 8.85 -2.99
CA ASP A 70 -1.12 7.92 -2.16
C ASP A 70 -1.16 6.49 -2.73
N VAL A 71 -0.12 5.72 -2.44
CA VAL A 71 0.03 4.33 -2.90
C VAL A 71 -0.18 3.40 -1.72
N TYR A 72 -0.99 2.38 -1.91
CA TYR A 72 -1.35 1.37 -0.91
C TYR A 72 -0.89 0.02 -1.42
N LEU A 73 0.14 -0.54 -0.80
CA LEU A 73 0.69 -1.85 -1.16
C LEU A 73 0.43 -2.84 -0.03
N ASN A 74 -0.23 -3.94 -0.35
CA ASN A 74 -0.32 -5.07 0.56
C ASN A 74 1.07 -5.65 0.81
N VAL A 75 1.47 -5.68 2.08
CA VAL A 75 2.75 -6.26 2.47
C VAL A 75 2.67 -7.31 3.58
N ALA A 76 1.50 -7.42 4.22
CA ALA A 76 1.26 -8.37 5.28
C ALA A 76 -0.17 -8.91 5.23
N ASP A 77 -0.27 -10.22 5.37
CA ASP A 77 -1.51 -10.96 5.53
C ASP A 77 -1.30 -12.04 6.62
N ALA A 78 -2.35 -12.82 6.93
CA ALA A 78 -2.24 -13.85 7.96
C ALA A 78 -1.19 -14.95 7.66
N SER A 79 -0.78 -15.12 6.41
CA SER A 79 0.18 -16.16 5.98
C SER A 79 1.65 -15.79 6.26
N ASN A 80 1.95 -14.52 6.51
CA ASN A 80 3.28 -14.03 6.90
C ASN A 80 3.27 -13.27 8.23
N ALA A 81 2.37 -13.65 9.14
CA ALA A 81 2.19 -13.02 10.44
C ALA A 81 3.50 -12.78 11.20
N GLY A 82 3.75 -11.51 11.53
CA GLY A 82 4.90 -11.08 12.34
C GLY A 82 6.19 -10.78 11.59
N GLN A 83 6.21 -10.88 10.25
CA GLN A 83 7.38 -10.50 9.43
C GLN A 83 7.00 -10.09 8.00
N LEU A 84 7.88 -9.33 7.33
CA LEU A 84 7.78 -9.11 5.88
C LEU A 84 8.47 -10.24 5.14
N ALA A 85 7.88 -10.71 4.03
CA ALA A 85 8.46 -11.78 3.22
C ALA A 85 9.84 -11.43 2.62
N ASN A 86 10.04 -10.18 2.18
CA ASN A 86 11.30 -9.69 1.63
C ASN A 86 11.48 -8.18 1.91
N PRO A 87 12.01 -7.80 3.09
CA PRO A 87 12.18 -6.40 3.48
C PRO A 87 13.05 -5.60 2.50
N GLU A 88 14.17 -6.16 2.05
CA GLU A 88 15.09 -5.47 1.13
C GLU A 88 14.45 -5.24 -0.24
N GLY A 89 13.73 -6.24 -0.76
CA GLY A 89 12.96 -6.10 -1.99
C GLY A 89 11.88 -5.02 -1.88
N LEU A 90 11.22 -4.90 -0.72
CA LEU A 90 10.21 -3.86 -0.49
C LEU A 90 10.84 -2.46 -0.48
N ALA A 91 11.98 -2.30 0.20
CA ALA A 91 12.70 -1.03 0.19
C ALA A 91 13.12 -0.65 -1.24
N LYS A 92 13.64 -1.61 -2.01
CA LYS A 92 14.00 -1.40 -3.41
C LYS A 92 12.79 -0.99 -4.26
N LEU A 93 11.66 -1.68 -4.13
CA LEU A 93 10.43 -1.36 -4.86
C LEU A 93 9.98 0.09 -4.59
N ILE A 94 10.03 0.54 -3.33
CA ILE A 94 9.64 1.91 -2.98
C ILE A 94 10.60 2.92 -3.63
N LEU A 95 11.92 2.67 -3.59
CA LEU A 95 12.90 3.54 -4.23
C LEU A 95 12.73 3.59 -5.76
N ASP A 96 12.57 2.43 -6.40
CA ASP A 96 12.33 2.33 -7.85
C ASP A 96 11.03 3.06 -8.24
N PHE A 97 9.99 2.97 -7.40
CA PHE A 97 8.75 3.72 -7.62
C PHE A 97 8.99 5.23 -7.56
N ARG A 98 9.76 5.74 -6.60
CA ARG A 98 10.10 7.17 -6.52
C ARG A 98 10.83 7.64 -7.78
N GLU A 99 11.81 6.85 -8.22
CA GLU A 99 12.60 7.16 -9.41
C GLU A 99 11.74 7.15 -10.68
N ALA A 100 10.95 6.09 -10.91
CA ALA A 100 10.15 5.94 -12.12
C ALA A 100 9.00 6.94 -12.20
N SER A 101 8.37 7.24 -11.07
CA SER A 101 7.14 8.03 -11.02
C SER A 101 7.37 9.53 -10.76
N GLY A 102 8.52 9.90 -10.19
CA GLY A 102 8.78 11.25 -9.67
C GLY A 102 7.82 11.67 -8.54
N SER A 103 7.05 10.74 -7.97
CA SER A 103 5.99 11.00 -7.01
C SER A 103 6.54 11.22 -5.61
N ASP A 104 6.04 12.26 -4.93
CA ASP A 104 6.27 12.49 -3.50
C ASP A 104 5.16 11.88 -2.61
N ALA A 105 4.17 11.21 -3.21
CA ALA A 105 2.98 10.67 -2.53
C ALA A 105 3.31 9.76 -1.34
N ARG A 106 2.42 9.59 -0.37
CA ARG A 106 2.69 8.64 0.72
C ARG A 106 2.59 7.21 0.23
N PHE A 107 3.54 6.38 0.63
CA PHE A 107 3.50 4.94 0.37
C PHE A 107 3.03 4.21 1.64
N TYR A 108 1.79 3.76 1.64
CA TYR A 108 1.19 2.97 2.71
C TYR A 108 1.52 1.50 2.56
N LEU A 109 2.06 0.94 3.63
CA LEU A 109 2.23 -0.49 3.82
C LEU A 109 0.95 -1.04 4.46
N VAL A 110 0.20 -1.82 3.68
CA VAL A 110 -1.12 -2.31 4.04
C VAL A 110 -1.01 -3.67 4.72
N TYR A 111 -1.66 -3.79 5.87
CA TYR A 111 -2.03 -5.05 6.51
C TYR A 111 -3.43 -5.45 6.08
N ALA A 112 -3.57 -6.56 5.35
CA ALA A 112 -4.81 -6.95 4.68
C ALA A 112 -5.66 -7.99 5.44
N GLY A 113 -5.23 -8.42 6.64
CA GLY A 113 -5.83 -9.56 7.34
C GLY A 113 -5.64 -10.87 6.57
N GLY A 114 -6.38 -11.92 6.91
CA GLY A 114 -6.35 -13.16 6.10
C GLY A 114 -6.65 -14.47 6.82
N GLY A 115 -7.39 -14.45 7.93
CA GLY A 115 -7.83 -15.68 8.62
C GLY A 115 -7.04 -16.04 9.89
N GLY A 116 -6.27 -15.09 10.44
CA GLY A 116 -5.61 -15.21 11.74
C GLY A 116 -6.34 -14.44 12.86
N ASP A 117 -5.68 -14.32 14.00
CA ASP A 117 -6.14 -13.45 15.10
C ASP A 117 -5.72 -11.99 14.83
N ASP A 118 -6.50 -11.27 14.02
CA ASP A 118 -6.18 -9.91 13.59
C ASP A 118 -6.10 -8.93 14.77
N LYS A 119 -6.80 -9.22 15.90
CA LYS A 119 -6.68 -8.43 17.14
C LYS A 119 -5.28 -8.49 17.74
N LYS A 120 -4.59 -9.61 17.54
CA LYS A 120 -3.19 -9.79 17.93
C LYS A 120 -2.23 -9.25 16.87
N TRP A 121 -2.50 -9.55 15.60
CA TRP A 121 -1.51 -9.34 14.53
C TRP A 121 -1.49 -7.92 13.97
N ALA A 122 -2.62 -7.21 13.93
CA ALA A 122 -2.62 -5.82 13.47
C ALA A 122 -1.78 -4.90 14.38
N PRO A 123 -1.88 -4.96 15.73
CA PRO A 123 -0.96 -4.21 16.59
C PRO A 123 0.51 -4.65 16.45
N ASP A 124 0.78 -5.95 16.24
CA ASP A 124 2.14 -6.45 16.04
C ASP A 124 2.74 -6.00 14.69
N PHE A 125 1.91 -5.72 13.69
CA PHE A 125 2.39 -5.18 12.41
C PHE A 125 3.09 -3.82 12.56
N VAL A 126 2.74 -3.02 13.58
CA VAL A 126 3.47 -1.78 13.90
C VAL A 126 4.94 -2.07 14.28
N ARG A 127 5.19 -3.18 14.99
CA ARG A 127 6.55 -3.65 15.30
C ARG A 127 7.27 -4.06 14.01
N VAL A 128 6.63 -4.83 13.13
CA VAL A 128 7.18 -5.24 11.84
C VAL A 128 7.58 -4.04 10.99
N PHE A 129 6.72 -3.03 10.92
CA PHE A 129 6.99 -1.78 10.22
C PHE A 129 8.20 -1.04 10.80
N LYS A 130 8.28 -0.92 12.13
CA LYS A 130 9.43 -0.32 12.80
C LYS A 130 10.72 -1.06 12.44
N GLU A 131 10.73 -2.39 12.52
CA GLU A 131 11.90 -3.21 12.21
C GLU A 131 12.35 -3.04 10.75
N PHE A 132 11.40 -3.02 9.81
CA PHE A 132 11.66 -2.74 8.40
C PHE A 132 12.39 -1.40 8.20
N ILE A 133 11.89 -0.31 8.78
CA ILE A 133 12.54 1.01 8.63
C ILE A 133 13.91 1.05 9.31
N LEU A 134 14.07 0.38 10.46
CA LEU A 134 15.36 0.30 11.14
C LEU A 134 16.38 -0.56 10.39
N GLN A 135 15.96 -1.53 9.58
CA GLN A 135 16.88 -2.36 8.81
C GLN A 135 17.16 -1.77 7.43
N CYS A 136 16.11 -1.43 6.70
CA CYS A 136 16.16 -1.10 5.27
C CYS A 136 15.71 0.34 4.96
N GLY A 137 15.34 1.14 5.96
CA GLY A 137 14.84 2.49 5.74
C GLY A 137 15.91 3.46 5.24
N HIS A 138 15.70 3.99 4.04
CA HIS A 138 16.47 5.04 3.38
C HIS A 138 15.63 6.31 3.26
N SER A 139 16.20 7.49 3.56
CA SER A 139 15.48 8.78 3.48
C SER A 139 14.74 9.01 2.16
N GLU A 140 15.30 8.50 1.07
CA GLU A 140 14.84 8.58 -0.30
C GLU A 140 13.52 7.83 -0.54
N MET A 141 13.14 6.92 0.36
CA MET A 141 11.81 6.30 0.35
C MET A 141 10.69 7.32 0.61
N GLY A 142 11.03 8.47 1.20
CA GLY A 142 10.13 9.60 1.41
C GLY A 142 9.05 9.31 2.45
N ARG A 143 7.85 9.83 2.18
CA ARG A 143 6.68 9.72 3.06
C ARG A 143 6.13 8.29 3.08
N LEU A 144 6.04 7.69 4.27
CA LEU A 144 5.53 6.33 4.46
C LEU A 144 4.31 6.30 5.39
N GLY A 145 3.52 5.24 5.32
CA GLY A 145 2.37 5.06 6.20
C GLY A 145 2.06 3.60 6.48
N LEU A 146 1.21 3.41 7.48
CA LEU A 146 0.59 2.13 7.81
C LEU A 146 -0.88 2.22 7.43
N SER A 147 -1.40 1.23 6.73
CA SER A 147 -2.83 1.08 6.45
C SER A 147 -3.29 -0.29 6.92
N PHE A 148 -4.48 -0.36 7.47
CA PHE A 148 -5.06 -1.59 7.99
C PHE A 148 -6.41 -1.81 7.32
N ASN A 149 -6.52 -2.88 6.55
CA ASN A 149 -7.75 -3.33 5.90
C ASN A 149 -8.31 -4.53 6.68
N VAL A 150 -8.72 -4.28 7.93
CA VAL A 150 -9.29 -5.27 8.86
C VAL A 150 -10.30 -4.62 9.80
N GLU A 151 -11.27 -5.39 10.26
CA GLU A 151 -12.22 -4.94 11.28
C GLU A 151 -11.67 -5.22 12.68
N LEU A 152 -11.49 -4.17 13.48
CA LEU A 152 -10.92 -4.25 14.83
C LEU A 152 -11.78 -3.49 15.83
N GLY A 153 -11.76 -3.93 17.09
CA GLY A 153 -12.37 -3.20 18.20
C GLY A 153 -11.59 -1.94 18.57
N LEU A 154 -12.25 -1.00 19.24
CA LEU A 154 -11.65 0.29 19.66
C LEU A 154 -10.37 0.11 20.48
N ASP A 155 -10.34 -0.84 21.41
CA ASP A 155 -9.16 -1.10 22.24
C ASP A 155 -7.93 -1.49 21.39
N THR A 156 -8.15 -2.28 20.34
CA THR A 156 -7.09 -2.68 19.41
C THR A 156 -6.61 -1.49 18.58
N TRP A 157 -7.51 -0.60 18.15
CA TRP A 157 -7.13 0.64 17.46
C TRP A 157 -6.31 1.57 18.36
N PHE A 158 -6.70 1.74 19.63
CA PHE A 158 -5.92 2.52 20.58
C PHE A 158 -4.53 1.94 20.80
N GLU A 159 -4.41 0.61 20.86
CA GLU A 159 -3.10 -0.04 20.92
C GLU A 159 -2.24 0.26 19.68
N ILE A 160 -2.82 0.19 18.48
CA ILE A 160 -2.13 0.54 17.22
C ILE A 160 -1.64 1.99 17.26
N PHE A 161 -2.52 2.95 17.57
CA PHE A 161 -2.14 4.36 17.62
C PHE A 161 -1.05 4.64 18.64
N HIS A 162 -1.17 4.06 19.85
CA HIS A 162 -0.15 4.20 20.89
C HIS A 162 1.21 3.65 20.44
N LYS A 163 1.24 2.47 19.80
CA LYS A 163 2.49 1.91 19.26
C LYS A 163 3.09 2.79 18.16
N VAL A 164 2.26 3.36 17.29
CA VAL A 164 2.74 4.24 16.21
C VAL A 164 3.33 5.52 16.79
N ASP A 165 2.67 6.14 17.76
CA ASP A 165 3.18 7.35 18.42
C ASP A 165 4.52 7.10 19.12
N ASN A 166 4.71 5.92 19.72
CA ASN A 166 5.98 5.53 20.34
C ASN A 166 7.13 5.39 19.34
N ILE A 167 6.87 5.05 18.06
CA ILE A 167 7.93 4.89 17.05
C ILE A 167 8.18 6.16 16.24
N ARG A 168 7.21 7.08 16.12
CA ARG A 168 7.31 8.31 15.31
C ARG A 168 8.48 9.22 15.69
N ASN A 169 8.91 9.18 16.95
CA ASN A 169 10.00 10.02 17.45
C ASN A 169 11.39 9.40 17.28
N ILE A 170 11.50 8.16 16.81
CA ILE A 170 12.80 7.53 16.53
C ILE A 170 13.41 8.24 15.32
N SER A 171 14.65 8.74 15.44
CA SER A 171 15.29 9.62 14.44
C SER A 171 15.24 9.05 13.02
N ARG A 172 15.50 7.75 12.85
CA ARG A 172 15.45 7.06 11.55
C ARG A 172 14.04 6.90 10.98
N ILE A 173 13.01 6.95 11.81
CA ILE A 173 11.61 6.80 11.41
C ILE A 173 10.99 8.17 11.14
N LYS A 174 11.36 9.18 11.94
CA LYS A 174 10.83 10.54 11.87
C LYS A 174 10.96 11.17 10.48
N VAL A 175 12.04 10.86 9.75
CA VAL A 175 12.28 11.38 8.39
C VAL A 175 11.20 10.97 7.37
N HIS A 176 10.43 9.93 7.67
CA HIS A 176 9.39 9.41 6.78
C HIS A 176 7.98 9.95 7.05
N ASP A 177 7.83 10.85 8.04
CA ASP A 177 6.55 11.49 8.39
C ASP A 177 5.39 10.48 8.54
N ILE A 178 5.56 9.43 9.36
CA ILE A 178 4.64 8.28 9.38
C ILE A 178 3.18 8.66 9.71
N LYS A 179 2.26 8.29 8.82
CA LYS A 179 0.81 8.38 9.03
C LYS A 179 0.16 7.00 9.18
N VAL A 180 -0.96 6.97 9.87
CA VAL A 180 -1.83 5.79 9.95
C VAL A 180 -3.06 6.12 9.14
N ASP A 181 -3.41 5.22 8.22
CA ASP A 181 -4.69 5.25 7.52
C ASP A 181 -5.56 4.09 8.00
N VAL A 182 -6.82 4.41 8.29
CA VAL A 182 -7.82 3.44 8.71
C VAL A 182 -8.69 3.15 7.49
N THR A 183 -8.18 2.27 6.62
CA THR A 183 -8.93 1.83 5.45
C THR A 183 -9.98 0.82 5.90
N LEU A 184 -11.12 1.33 6.37
CA LEU A 184 -12.29 0.49 6.59
C LEU A 184 -12.72 -0.04 5.23
N ASP A 185 -12.94 -1.35 5.12
CA ASP A 185 -13.65 -1.94 4.00
C ASP A 185 -14.83 -1.01 3.65
N TYR A 186 -14.94 -0.56 2.40
CA TYR A 186 -16.00 0.34 1.93
C TYR A 186 -17.42 -0.26 2.14
N ARG A 187 -17.50 -1.50 2.62
CA ARG A 187 -18.72 -2.15 3.10
C ARG A 187 -18.98 -2.01 4.61
N ASN A 188 -18.20 -1.21 5.34
CA ASN A 188 -18.44 -0.95 6.76
C ASN A 188 -19.58 0.08 6.92
N PRO A 189 -20.75 -0.29 7.45
CA PRO A 189 -21.85 0.65 7.70
C PRO A 189 -21.60 1.57 8.89
N ASP A 190 -20.50 1.38 9.64
CA ASP A 190 -20.24 2.09 10.88
C ASP A 190 -19.52 3.43 10.63
N LYS A 191 -20.31 4.52 10.65
CA LYS A 191 -19.89 5.90 10.34
C LYS A 191 -18.97 6.52 11.40
N THR A 192 -18.73 5.83 12.51
CA THR A 192 -18.14 6.42 13.71
C THR A 192 -16.62 6.65 13.59
N LEU A 193 -15.96 5.99 12.63
CA LEU A 193 -14.50 6.02 12.46
C LEU A 193 -14.02 6.91 11.30
N GLN A 194 -14.92 7.58 10.57
CA GLN A 194 -14.56 8.46 9.44
C GLN A 194 -14.03 9.85 9.85
N HIS A 195 -13.92 10.13 11.15
CA HIS A 195 -13.64 11.48 11.67
C HIS A 195 -12.50 11.54 12.72
N VAL A 196 -11.63 10.53 12.80
CA VAL A 196 -10.48 10.53 13.74
C VAL A 196 -9.18 10.78 13.01
#